data_AF-A0A915JKK5-F1
#
_entry.id   AF-A0A915JKK5-F1
#
_cell.length_a   1.000
_cell.length_b   1.000
_cell.length_c   1.000
_cell.angle_alpha   90.00
_cell.angle_beta   90.00
_cell.angle_gamma   90.00
#
_symmetry.space_group_name_H-M   'P 1'
#
loop_
_entity.id
_entity.type
_entity.pdbx_description
1 polymer ?
#
loop_
_entity_poly.entity_id
_entity_poly.type
_entity_poly.pdbx_seq_one_letter_code
_entity_poly.pdbx_strand_id
1 'polypeptide(L)'
;MARTKSRKGSTATKSAMNDYQDNDRAILCDYCNNWFHCKCANITNQVYDYLEASNQLLFCPSCLPAVNQFLKLNKRTEDNDDLLSEVKDFERSIDFDPKEIIGAICSGPEVTRNNVTLLRIMKVKCVSTTAKNDLIKNVNMTQKNIERNEKIRAHLNKSRADYYANN
;
A
#
# COMPACT_ATOMS: atom_id res chain seq x y z
N MET A 1 -24.37 -1.84 2.31
CA MET A 1 -25.52 -2.52 2.93
C MET A 1 -24.97 -3.41 4.03
N ALA A 2 -25.00 -2.95 5.28
CA ALA A 2 -24.67 -3.79 6.42
C ALA A 2 -25.66 -4.96 6.47
N ARG A 3 -25.16 -6.20 6.35
CA ARG A 3 -26.00 -7.38 6.45
C ARG A 3 -26.19 -7.66 7.93
N THR A 4 -27.32 -7.24 8.50
CA THR A 4 -27.75 -7.62 9.84
C THR A 4 -28.70 -8.81 9.72
N LYS A 5 -28.46 -9.85 10.52
CA LYS A 5 -29.35 -11.02 10.57
C LYS A 5 -29.56 -11.39 12.03
N SER A 6 -30.81 -11.40 12.47
CA SER A 6 -31.25 -12.36 13.48
C SER A 6 -31.30 -13.71 12.79
N ARG A 7 -30.28 -14.56 13.00
CA ARG A 7 -30.21 -15.87 12.35
C ARG A 7 -29.96 -16.98 13.37
N LYS A 8 -30.95 -17.86 13.48
CA LYS A 8 -30.82 -19.18 14.08
C LYS A 8 -29.94 -20.05 13.16
N GLY A 9 -28.77 -20.44 13.65
CA GLY A 9 -27.94 -21.52 13.10
C GLY A 9 -26.96 -21.14 11.99
N SER A 10 -25.67 -21.05 12.33
CA SER A 10 -24.54 -21.45 11.47
C SER A 10 -23.19 -21.19 12.17
N THR A 11 -22.48 -22.28 12.45
CA THR A 11 -21.02 -22.48 12.59
C THR A 11 -20.14 -21.23 12.70
N ALA A 12 -19.89 -20.80 13.94
CA ALA A 12 -18.96 -19.73 14.30
C ALA A 12 -17.59 -20.27 14.77
N THR A 13 -16.57 -19.44 14.62
CA THR A 13 -15.16 -19.69 14.93
C THR A 13 -14.87 -19.78 16.44
N LYS A 14 -13.84 -20.56 16.78
CA LYS A 14 -13.59 -21.26 18.04
C LYS A 14 -13.13 -20.42 19.25
N SER A 15 -13.32 -19.09 19.26
CA SER A 15 -12.68 -18.22 20.27
C SER A 15 -13.61 -17.38 21.15
N ALA A 16 -14.92 -17.52 21.03
CA ALA A 16 -15.87 -16.96 22.01
C ALA A 16 -17.14 -17.82 22.03
N MET A 17 -17.03 -18.99 22.65
CA MET A 17 -18.06 -20.03 22.63
C MET A 17 -18.86 -20.08 23.94
N ASN A 18 -19.03 -18.93 24.60
CA ASN A 18 -19.91 -18.81 25.76
C ASN A 18 -21.16 -18.03 25.32
N ASP A 19 -22.27 -18.75 25.29
CA ASP A 19 -23.65 -18.27 25.29
C ASP A 19 -23.99 -17.16 24.29
N TYR A 20 -24.22 -17.57 23.04
CA TYR A 20 -25.06 -16.79 22.12
C TYR A 20 -26.45 -16.67 22.75
N GLN A 21 -26.74 -15.54 23.41
CA GLN A 21 -28.12 -15.18 23.72
C GLN A 21 -28.75 -14.65 22.43
N ASP A 22 -29.91 -15.20 22.04
CA ASP A 22 -30.63 -14.92 20.79
C ASP A 22 -30.98 -13.41 20.57
N ASN A 23 -30.72 -12.55 21.57
CA ASN A 23 -31.00 -11.11 21.55
C ASN A 23 -29.76 -10.20 21.43
N ASP A 24 -28.54 -10.73 21.41
CA ASP A 24 -27.34 -9.89 21.32
C ASP A 24 -27.09 -9.45 19.86
N ARG A 25 -26.97 -8.13 19.66
CA ARG A 25 -26.68 -7.53 18.35
C ARG A 25 -25.28 -7.95 17.87
N ALA A 26 -25.19 -8.36 16.61
CA ALA A 26 -23.93 -8.76 15.97
C ALA A 26 -23.73 -8.03 14.64
N ILE A 27 -22.45 -7.85 14.27
CA ILE A 27 -21.99 -7.25 13.02
C ILE A 27 -21.13 -8.27 12.28
N LEU A 28 -21.24 -8.30 10.95
CA LEU A 28 -20.37 -9.07 10.07
C LEU A 28 -19.11 -8.27 9.73
N CYS A 29 -17.93 -8.85 9.95
CA CYS A 29 -16.66 -8.25 9.54
C CYS A 29 -16.45 -8.38 8.02
N ASP A 30 -16.23 -7.28 7.32
CA ASP A 30 -16.01 -7.25 5.85
C ASP A 30 -14.67 -7.85 5.41
N TYR A 31 -13.70 -7.99 6.32
CA TYR A 31 -12.40 -8.59 6.00
C TYR A 31 -12.40 -10.11 6.11
N CYS A 32 -12.85 -10.65 7.25
CA CYS A 32 -12.79 -12.10 7.53
C CYS A 32 -14.13 -12.82 7.39
N ASN A 33 -15.21 -12.11 7.05
CA ASN A 33 -16.57 -12.63 6.94
C ASN A 33 -17.07 -13.37 8.20
N ASN A 34 -16.53 -13.06 9.37
CA ASN A 34 -16.99 -13.60 10.66
C ASN A 34 -17.87 -12.58 11.38
N TRP A 35 -18.89 -13.10 12.07
CA TRP A 35 -19.73 -12.33 12.95
C TRP A 35 -19.05 -12.08 14.30
N PHE A 36 -19.28 -10.92 14.89
CA PHE A 36 -18.87 -10.61 16.25
C PHE A 36 -19.96 -9.84 16.98
N HIS A 37 -20.09 -10.08 18.28
CA HIS A 37 -21.05 -9.35 19.11
C HIS A 37 -20.61 -7.90 19.25
N CYS A 38 -21.58 -6.98 19.16
CA CYS A 38 -21.34 -5.56 19.39
C CYS A 38 -20.76 -5.32 20.79
N LYS A 39 -21.26 -6.06 21.78
CA LYS A 39 -20.78 -6.03 23.17
C LYS A 39 -19.29 -6.42 23.29
N CYS A 40 -18.84 -7.45 22.58
CA CYS A 40 -17.43 -7.87 22.57
C CYS A 40 -16.50 -6.80 21.96
N ALA A 41 -17.04 -5.91 21.13
CA ALA A 41 -16.32 -4.80 20.51
C ALA A 41 -16.61 -3.44 21.17
N ASN A 42 -17.29 -3.40 22.32
CA ASN A 42 -17.72 -2.18 23.00
C ASN A 42 -18.54 -1.21 22.10
N ILE A 43 -19.31 -1.75 21.16
CA ILE A 43 -20.20 -0.99 20.27
C ILE A 43 -21.54 -0.80 20.99
N THR A 44 -21.90 0.45 21.25
CA THR A 44 -23.20 0.79 21.86
C THR A 44 -24.34 0.66 20.84
N ASN A 45 -25.58 0.57 21.31
CA ASN A 45 -26.75 0.48 20.44
C ASN A 45 -26.86 1.67 19.48
N GLN A 46 -26.57 2.88 19.96
CA GLN A 46 -26.58 4.09 19.12
C GLN A 46 -25.54 4.02 18.00
N VAL A 47 -24.33 3.52 18.32
CA VAL A 47 -23.27 3.33 17.32
C VAL A 47 -23.66 2.22 16.34
N TYR A 48 -24.27 1.14 16.82
CA TYR A 48 -24.78 0.08 15.95
C TYR A 48 -25.81 0.62 14.93
N ASP A 49 -26.82 1.36 15.40
CA ASP A 49 -27.88 1.89 14.53
C ASP A 49 -27.28 2.84 13.47
N TYR A 50 -26.28 3.65 13.86
CA TYR A 50 -25.51 4.47 12.92
C TYR A 50 -24.73 3.62 11.90
N LEU A 51 -24.01 2.60 12.34
CA LEU A 51 -23.21 1.75 11.46
C LEU A 51 -24.09 0.95 10.49
N GLU A 52 -25.27 0.49 10.94
CA GLU A 52 -26.25 -0.22 10.12
C GLU A 52 -26.86 0.69 9.04
N ALA A 53 -27.17 1.94 9.39
CA ALA A 53 -27.65 2.94 8.45
C ALA A 53 -26.54 3.44 7.50
N SER A 54 -25.28 3.36 7.93
CA SER A 54 -24.13 3.74 7.11
C SER A 54 -23.81 2.70 6.05
N ASN A 55 -23.19 3.14 4.95
CA ASN A 55 -22.60 2.23 3.95
C ASN A 55 -21.09 2.03 4.18
N GLN A 56 -20.64 2.13 5.43
CA GLN A 56 -19.23 1.98 5.79
C GLN A 56 -18.83 0.51 5.93
N LEU A 57 -17.54 0.24 5.69
CA LEU A 57 -16.95 -1.06 5.95
C LEU A 57 -16.72 -1.24 7.45
N LEU A 58 -17.03 -2.44 7.95
CA LEU A 58 -16.97 -2.79 9.36
C LEU A 58 -15.95 -3.92 9.57
N PHE A 59 -15.05 -3.72 10.52
CA PHE A 59 -13.97 -4.68 10.80
C PHE A 59 -14.04 -5.14 12.25
N CYS A 60 -13.87 -6.44 12.49
CA CYS A 60 -13.78 -6.95 13.85
C CYS A 60 -12.46 -6.51 14.51
N PRO A 61 -12.41 -6.45 15.86
CA PRO A 61 -11.22 -6.02 16.60
C PRO A 61 -9.94 -6.79 16.21
N SER A 62 -10.06 -8.08 15.89
CA SER A 62 -8.92 -8.91 15.49
C SER A 62 -8.36 -8.55 14.11
N CYS A 63 -9.21 -8.08 13.19
CA CYS A 63 -8.79 -7.71 11.82
C CYS A 63 -8.37 -6.24 11.71
N LEU A 64 -8.81 -5.40 12.64
CA LEU A 64 -8.53 -3.96 12.64
C LEU A 64 -7.03 -3.61 12.52
N PRO A 65 -6.08 -4.29 13.22
CA PRO A 65 -4.65 -4.00 13.06
C PRO A 65 -4.14 -4.25 11.64
N ALA A 66 -4.56 -5.34 11.00
CA ALA A 66 -4.14 -5.70 9.65
C ALA A 66 -4.70 -4.70 8.63
N VAL A 67 -5.97 -4.32 8.77
CA VAL A 67 -6.61 -3.30 7.92
C VAL A 67 -5.93 -1.94 8.11
N ASN A 68 -5.62 -1.54 9.34
CA ASN A 68 -4.89 -0.30 9.59
C ASN A 68 -3.49 -0.30 8.97
N GLN A 69 -2.79 -1.44 8.98
CA GLN A 69 -1.52 -1.57 8.28
C GLN A 69 -1.68 -1.43 6.77
N PHE A 70 -2.72 -2.05 6.19
CA PHE A 70 -3.03 -1.94 4.77
C PHE A 70 -3.38 -0.50 4.37
N LEU A 71 -4.24 0.18 5.15
CA LEU A 71 -4.59 1.58 4.93
C LEU A 71 -3.38 2.51 5.03
N LYS A 72 -2.45 2.25 5.97
CA LYS A 72 -1.19 3.00 6.07
C LYS A 72 -0.30 2.80 4.83
N LEU A 73 -0.30 1.61 4.23
CA LEU A 73 0.47 1.35 3.01
C LEU A 73 -0.16 2.04 1.80
N ASN A 74 -1.49 2.05 1.69
CA ASN A 74 -2.18 2.73 0.59
C ASN A 74 -1.99 4.25 0.66
N LYS A 75 -2.07 4.86 1.85
CA LYS A 75 -1.77 6.29 2.01
C LYS A 75 -0.36 6.65 1.55
N ARG A 76 0.64 5.81 1.87
CA ARG A 76 2.01 5.99 1.37
C ARG A 76 2.13 5.84 -0.14
N THR A 77 1.20 5.13 -0.78
CA THR A 77 1.20 4.96 -2.24
C THR A 77 0.62 6.21 -2.89
N GLU A 78 -0.48 6.75 -2.36
CA GLU A 78 -1.03 8.05 -2.77
C GLU A 78 0.00 9.18 -2.60
N ASP A 79 0.63 9.29 -1.42
CA ASP A 79 1.68 10.30 -1.18
C ASP A 79 2.89 10.12 -2.13
N ASN A 80 3.23 8.88 -2.50
CA ASN A 80 4.31 8.62 -3.46
C ASN A 80 3.94 9.01 -4.89
N ASP A 81 2.68 8.83 -5.30
CA ASP A 81 2.23 9.21 -6.64
C ASP A 81 2.23 10.73 -6.80
N ASP A 82 1.85 11.47 -5.77
CA ASP A 82 1.94 12.93 -5.72
C ASP A 82 3.41 13.39 -5.82
N LEU A 83 4.31 12.82 -5.01
CA LEU A 83 5.74 13.12 -5.08
C LEU A 83 6.37 12.76 -6.43
N LEU A 84 5.95 11.65 -7.05
CA LEU A 84 6.41 11.26 -8.39
C LEU A 84 5.92 12.24 -9.47
N SER A 85 4.74 12.83 -9.30
CA SER A 85 4.24 13.87 -10.20
C SER A 85 5.07 15.16 -10.08
N GLU A 86 5.39 15.60 -8.85
CA GLU A 86 6.25 16.76 -8.62
C GLU A 86 7.66 16.56 -9.17
N VAL A 87 8.25 15.38 -9.00
CA VAL A 87 9.58 15.07 -9.56
C VAL A 87 9.56 15.13 -11.08
N LYS A 88 8.52 14.61 -11.74
CA LYS A 88 8.39 14.69 -13.20
C LYS A 88 8.19 16.11 -13.71
N ASP A 89 7.51 16.95 -12.96
CA ASP A 89 7.32 18.36 -13.31
C ASP A 89 8.62 19.15 -13.10
N PHE A 90 9.38 18.82 -12.05
CA PHE A 90 10.71 19.37 -11.84
C PHE A 90 11.68 18.94 -12.96
N GLU A 91 11.68 17.66 -13.37
CA GLU A 91 12.47 17.17 -14.50
C GLU A 91 12.11 17.88 -15.81
N ARG A 92 10.83 18.17 -16.05
CA ARG A 92 10.39 18.97 -17.22
C ARG A 92 10.81 20.43 -17.15
N SER A 93 10.94 21.00 -15.94
CA SER A 93 11.43 22.38 -15.76
C SER A 93 12.94 22.51 -15.95
N ILE A 94 13.68 21.40 -15.80
CA ILE A 94 15.12 21.33 -16.04
C ILE A 94 15.33 20.94 -17.51
N ASP A 95 15.07 21.87 -18.41
CA ASP A 95 15.48 21.77 -19.81
C ASP A 95 16.96 22.19 -19.90
N PHE A 96 17.85 21.43 -19.26
CA PHE A 96 19.29 21.66 -19.33
C PHE A 96 19.90 20.71 -20.35
N ASP A 97 20.36 21.25 -21.48
CA ASP A 97 21.22 20.49 -22.39
C ASP A 97 22.57 20.25 -21.69
N PRO A 98 22.96 19.00 -21.38
CA PRO A 98 24.24 18.69 -20.74
C PRO A 98 25.45 19.24 -21.51
N LYS A 99 25.29 19.51 -22.82
CA LYS A 99 26.34 20.05 -23.68
C LYS A 99 26.69 21.52 -23.37
N GLU A 100 25.74 22.34 -22.92
CA GLU A 100 26.02 23.74 -22.57
C GLU A 100 26.93 23.86 -21.34
N ILE A 101 26.75 22.97 -20.36
CA ILE A 101 27.56 22.96 -19.14
C ILE A 101 29.00 22.53 -19.43
N ILE A 102 29.18 21.54 -20.31
CA ILE A 102 30.52 21.07 -20.70
C ILE A 102 31.24 22.16 -21.52
N GLY A 103 30.53 22.88 -22.39
CA GLY A 103 31.06 24.03 -23.12
C GLY A 103 31.57 25.14 -22.20
N ALA A 104 30.83 25.47 -21.14
CA ALA A 104 31.23 26.50 -20.17
C ALA A 104 32.47 26.10 -19.34
N ILE A 105 32.66 24.81 -19.04
CA ILE A 105 33.80 24.30 -18.26
C ILE A 105 35.08 24.26 -19.11
N CYS A 106 34.96 23.98 -20.41
CA CYS A 106 36.13 23.80 -21.28
C CYS A 106 36.71 25.11 -21.86
N SER A 107 36.06 26.26 -21.66
CA SER A 107 36.37 27.49 -22.42
C SER A 107 37.05 28.62 -21.62
N GLY A 108 37.37 28.46 -20.33
CA GLY A 108 37.86 29.57 -19.49
C GLY A 108 39.15 29.28 -18.70
N PRO A 109 40.26 29.96 -18.97
CA PRO A 109 41.46 29.91 -18.13
C PRO A 109 41.42 31.02 -17.07
N GLU A 110 40.67 30.83 -15.97
CA GLU A 110 40.92 31.49 -14.67
C GLU A 110 39.95 30.96 -13.60
N VAL A 111 40.31 29.82 -12.97
CA VAL A 111 39.56 29.27 -11.83
C VAL A 111 40.14 29.84 -10.54
N THR A 112 39.68 31.03 -10.14
CA THR A 112 39.95 31.62 -8.83
C THR A 112 38.85 31.28 -7.82
N ARG A 113 39.27 30.85 -6.61
CA ARG A 113 38.56 30.76 -5.30
C ARG A 113 37.12 30.20 -5.16
N ASN A 114 36.33 30.00 -6.20
CA ASN A 114 34.96 29.48 -6.12
C ASN A 114 34.85 27.93 -6.07
N ASN A 115 35.99 27.23 -5.93
CA ASN A 115 36.05 25.76 -5.88
C ASN A 115 35.31 25.12 -4.69
N VAL A 116 34.98 25.87 -3.63
CA VAL A 116 34.16 25.35 -2.52
C VAL A 116 32.70 25.12 -2.96
N THR A 117 32.17 25.95 -3.86
CA THR A 117 30.81 25.80 -4.41
C THR A 117 30.75 24.64 -5.40
N LEU A 118 31.78 24.48 -6.24
CA LEU A 118 31.92 23.36 -7.16
C LEU A 118 32.09 22.01 -6.44
N LEU A 119 32.85 21.97 -5.34
CA LEU A 119 32.94 20.79 -4.47
C LEU A 119 31.62 20.50 -3.74
N ARG A 120 30.83 21.52 -3.37
CA ARG A 120 29.46 21.32 -2.83
C ARG A 120 28.51 20.76 -3.90
N ILE A 121 28.54 21.28 -5.12
CA ILE A 121 27.73 20.77 -6.25
C ILE A 121 28.15 19.35 -6.63
N MET A 122 29.46 19.02 -6.60
CA MET A 122 29.95 17.66 -6.82
C MET A 122 29.56 16.69 -5.69
N LYS A 123 29.55 17.13 -4.43
CA LYS A 123 29.02 16.32 -3.30
C LYS A 123 27.52 16.06 -3.46
N VAL A 124 26.74 17.05 -3.89
CA VAL A 124 25.30 16.86 -4.20
C VAL A 124 25.11 15.87 -5.36
N LYS A 125 25.93 15.95 -6.42
CA LYS A 125 25.93 14.96 -7.51
C LYS A 125 26.31 13.55 -7.05
N CYS A 126 27.30 13.40 -6.17
CA CYS A 126 27.70 12.09 -5.62
C CYS A 126 26.60 11.45 -4.75
N VAL A 127 25.84 12.26 -4.01
CA VAL A 127 24.65 11.78 -3.26
C VAL A 127 23.54 11.37 -4.23
N SER A 128 23.36 12.11 -5.34
CA SER A 128 22.36 11.78 -6.36
C SER A 128 22.65 10.47 -7.10
N THR A 129 23.92 10.11 -7.35
CA THR A 129 24.27 8.83 -7.99
C THR A 129 24.04 7.64 -7.06
N THR A 130 24.34 7.77 -5.76
CA THR A 130 24.04 6.71 -4.78
C THR A 130 22.52 6.50 -4.65
N ALA A 131 21.76 7.59 -4.52
CA ALA A 131 20.30 7.54 -4.50
C ALA A 131 19.72 6.94 -5.80
N LYS A 132 20.28 7.30 -6.96
CA LYS A 132 19.89 6.72 -8.26
C LYS A 132 20.21 5.23 -8.34
N ASN A 133 21.36 4.80 -7.83
CA ASN A 133 21.75 3.38 -7.82
C ASN A 133 20.84 2.56 -6.90
N ASP A 134 20.45 3.11 -5.75
CA ASP A 134 19.52 2.45 -4.83
C ASP A 134 18.09 2.41 -5.41
N LEU A 135 17.66 3.47 -6.10
CA LEU A 135 16.41 3.47 -6.85
C LEU A 135 16.42 2.39 -7.95
N ILE A 136 17.50 2.29 -8.73
CA ILE A 136 17.65 1.24 -9.76
C ILE A 136 17.60 -0.16 -9.14
N LYS A 137 18.24 -0.38 -7.99
CA LYS A 137 18.16 -1.67 -7.27
C LYS A 137 16.72 -1.97 -6.84
N ASN A 138 16.00 -0.99 -6.31
CA ASN A 138 14.62 -1.16 -5.87
C ASN A 138 13.67 -1.46 -7.04
N VAL A 139 13.84 -0.76 -8.17
CA VAL A 139 13.10 -1.03 -9.41
C VAL A 139 13.37 -2.46 -9.90
N ASN A 140 14.64 -2.88 -9.94
CA ASN A 140 15.01 -4.23 -10.35
C ASN A 140 14.48 -5.33 -9.42
N MET A 141 14.46 -5.10 -8.10
CA MET A 141 13.83 -6.04 -7.16
C MET A 141 12.32 -6.12 -7.37
N THR A 142 11.67 -4.99 -7.59
CA THR A 142 10.22 -4.93 -7.84
C THR A 142 9.86 -5.68 -9.11
N GLN A 143 10.63 -5.50 -10.19
CA GLN A 143 10.45 -6.22 -11.45
C GLN A 143 10.56 -7.74 -11.27
N LYS A 144 11.59 -8.22 -10.54
CA LYS A 144 11.75 -9.66 -10.23
C LYS A 144 10.57 -10.23 -9.44
N ASN A 145 10.01 -9.45 -8.52
CA ASN A 145 8.85 -9.87 -7.73
C ASN A 145 7.59 -9.99 -8.60
N ILE A 146 7.39 -9.07 -9.55
CA ILE A 146 6.30 -9.13 -10.53
C ILE A 146 6.42 -10.42 -11.36
N GLU A 147 7.58 -10.70 -11.94
CA GLU A 147 7.82 -11.91 -12.73
C GLU A 147 7.59 -13.20 -11.92
N ARG A 148 8.00 -13.21 -10.64
CA ARG A 148 7.75 -14.34 -9.73
C ARG A 148 6.26 -14.55 -9.49
N ASN A 149 5.51 -13.47 -9.27
CA ASN A 149 4.07 -13.53 -9.05
C ASN A 149 3.31 -13.99 -10.30
N GLU A 150 3.73 -13.57 -11.48
CA GLU A 150 3.16 -14.05 -12.75
C GLU A 150 3.38 -15.55 -12.95
N LYS A 151 4.58 -16.06 -12.65
CA LYS A 151 4.86 -17.50 -12.67
C LYS A 151 3.97 -18.29 -11.71
N ILE A 152 3.76 -17.77 -10.50
CA ILE A 152 2.86 -18.40 -9.51
C ILE A 152 1.42 -18.42 -10.04
N ARG A 153 0.92 -17.30 -10.60
CA ARG A 153 -0.42 -17.24 -11.20
C ARG A 153 -0.57 -18.23 -12.36
N ALA A 154 0.42 -18.32 -13.23
CA ALA A 154 0.43 -19.28 -14.33
C ALA A 154 0.34 -20.73 -13.83
N HIS A 155 1.10 -21.07 -12.79
CA HIS A 155 1.05 -22.40 -12.17
C HIS A 155 -0.33 -22.68 -11.56
N LEU A 156 -0.91 -21.74 -10.81
CA LEU A 156 -2.24 -21.90 -10.21
C LEU A 156 -3.33 -22.08 -11.27
N ASN A 157 -3.28 -21.30 -12.36
CA ASN A 157 -4.21 -21.43 -13.47
C ASN A 157 -4.09 -22.79 -14.16
N LYS A 158 -2.86 -23.30 -14.35
CA LYS A 158 -2.63 -24.64 -14.88
C LYS A 158 -3.21 -25.72 -13.98
N SER A 159 -2.89 -25.71 -12.68
CA SER A 159 -3.43 -26.68 -11.71
C SER A 159 -4.96 -26.64 -11.65
N ARG A 160 -5.55 -25.45 -11.78
CA ARG A 160 -7.01 -25.28 -11.84
C ARG A 160 -7.61 -25.88 -13.12
N ALA A 161 -6.97 -25.70 -14.27
CA ALA A 161 -7.40 -26.32 -15.53
C ALA A 161 -7.32 -27.85 -15.46
N ASP A 162 -6.22 -28.39 -14.93
CA ASP A 162 -6.01 -29.83 -14.76
C ASP A 162 -7.07 -30.45 -13.82
N TYR A 163 -7.50 -29.72 -12.79
CA TYR A 163 -8.58 -30.16 -11.90
C TYR A 163 -9.93 -30.30 -12.63
N TYR A 164 -10.30 -29.32 -13.45
CA TYR A 164 -11.55 -29.36 -14.22
C TYR A 164 -11.51 -30.35 -15.40
N ALA A 165 -10.34 -30.74 -15.89
CA ALA A 165 -10.23 -31.76 -16.93
C ALA A 165 -10.45 -33.19 -16.40
N ASN A 166 -10.26 -33.41 -15.09
CA ASN A 166 -10.33 -34.73 -14.45
C ASN A 166 -11.61 -34.96 -13.64
N ASN A 167 -12.53 -33.99 -13.58
CA ASN A 167 -13.85 -34.11 -12.94
C ASN A 167 -14.94 -33.80 -13.96
#